data_AF-A0A433ELQ6-F1
#
_entry.id   AF-A0A433ELQ6-F1
#
_cell.length_a   1.000
_cell.length_b   1.000
_cell.length_c   1.000
_cell.angle_alpha   90.00
_cell.angle_beta   90.00
_cell.angle_gamma   90.00
#
_symmetry.space_group_name_H-M   'P 1'
#
loop_
_entity.id
_entity.type
_entity.pdbx_description
1 polymer ?
#
loop_
_entity_poly.entity_id
_entity_poly.type
_entity_poly.pdbx_seq_one_letter_code
_entity_poly.pdbx_strand_id
1 'polypeptide(L)'
;MNPYRLRERLLSRFAPKFSVISLPLILLTMCSCSTSAPIVVHEQYGEMRADNELFRKEASNCALQARESVTGTTLDKNSRKEDVTDATVQLLSFFSGNASCLKSKGWYIKE
;
A
#
# COMPACT_ATOMS: atom_id res chain seq x y z
N MET A 1 -54.00 -24.77 18.12
CA MET A 1 -52.58 -25.01 18.49
C MET A 1 -51.74 -24.96 17.22
N ASN A 2 -50.77 -24.05 17.15
CA ASN A 2 -50.03 -23.75 15.91
C ASN A 2 -48.57 -24.28 16.01
N PRO A 3 -48.11 -25.20 15.14
CA PRO A 3 -46.86 -25.93 15.31
C PRO A 3 -45.57 -25.13 15.03
N TYR A 4 -45.65 -23.87 14.62
CA TYR A 4 -44.46 -23.07 14.28
C TYR A 4 -43.70 -22.49 15.47
N ARG A 5 -44.26 -22.52 16.70
CA ARG A 5 -43.63 -21.91 17.89
C ARG A 5 -42.56 -22.77 18.59
N LEU A 6 -42.36 -24.02 18.17
CA LEU A 6 -41.40 -24.92 18.83
C LEU A 6 -40.00 -24.89 18.20
N ARG A 7 -39.86 -24.35 16.98
CA ARG A 7 -38.59 -24.37 16.23
C ARG A 7 -37.65 -23.22 16.60
N GLU A 8 -38.18 -22.14 17.17
CA GLU A 8 -37.39 -20.95 17.53
C GLU A 8 -36.63 -21.08 18.86
N ARG A 9 -36.96 -22.06 19.72
CA ARG A 9 -36.24 -22.24 21.01
C ARG A 9 -34.98 -23.10 20.93
N LEU A 10 -34.74 -23.79 19.82
CA LEU A 10 -33.60 -24.72 19.69
C LEU A 10 -32.37 -24.13 18.99
N LEU A 11 -32.48 -22.98 18.33
CA LEU A 11 -31.33 -22.32 17.68
C LEU A 11 -30.67 -21.22 18.55
N SER A 12 -31.16 -20.99 19.77
CA SER A 12 -30.63 -19.94 20.67
C SER A 12 -29.47 -20.39 21.57
N ARG A 13 -28.98 -21.63 21.49
CA ARG A 13 -28.10 -22.19 22.54
C ARG A 13 -26.62 -22.41 22.23
N PHE A 14 -26.12 -22.04 21.06
CA PHE A 14 -24.67 -22.11 20.79
C PHE A 14 -24.21 -20.94 19.91
N ALA A 15 -24.23 -19.74 20.47
CA ALA A 15 -23.33 -18.69 20.01
C ALA A 15 -22.02 -18.84 20.81
N PRO A 16 -20.90 -19.27 20.20
CA PRO A 16 -19.63 -19.25 20.90
C PRO A 16 -19.25 -17.78 21.13
N LYS A 17 -19.12 -17.38 22.40
CA LYS A 17 -18.59 -16.07 22.83
C LYS A 17 -17.07 -16.01 22.60
N PHE A 18 -16.61 -16.31 21.40
CA PHE A 18 -15.19 -16.24 21.01
C PHE A 18 -15.05 -15.28 19.82
N SER A 19 -15.16 -13.98 20.04
CA SER A 19 -14.96 -13.02 18.94
C SER A 19 -14.51 -11.62 19.40
N VAL A 20 -13.73 -11.52 20.47
CA VAL A 20 -13.10 -10.23 20.86
C VAL A 20 -11.60 -10.38 21.15
N ILE A 21 -11.14 -11.56 21.55
CA ILE A 21 -9.73 -11.82 21.90
C ILE A 21 -8.87 -12.17 20.66
N SER A 22 -9.47 -12.54 19.53
CA SER A 22 -8.72 -12.94 18.32
C SER A 22 -8.05 -11.77 17.60
N LEU A 23 -8.68 -10.59 17.57
CA LEU A 23 -8.18 -9.43 16.82
C LEU A 23 -6.81 -8.90 17.32
N PRO A 24 -6.58 -8.69 18.63
CA PRO A 24 -5.26 -8.26 19.10
C PRO A 24 -4.18 -9.33 18.90
N LEU A 25 -4.53 -10.62 18.93
CA LEU A 25 -3.60 -11.72 18.69
C LEU A 25 -3.15 -11.80 17.21
N ILE A 26 -4.06 -11.51 16.27
CA ILE A 26 -3.76 -11.40 14.83
C ILE A 26 -2.95 -10.14 14.51
N LEU A 27 -3.19 -9.04 15.24
CA LEU A 27 -2.40 -7.81 15.08
C LEU A 27 -0.96 -7.97 15.59
N LEU A 28 -0.74 -8.78 16.62
CA LEU A 28 0.59 -9.06 17.18
C LEU A 28 1.46 -9.91 16.25
N THR A 29 0.88 -10.78 15.42
CA THR A 29 1.65 -11.63 14.48
C THR A 29 2.11 -10.91 13.21
N MET A 30 1.58 -9.72 12.92
CA MET A 30 1.94 -8.94 11.72
C MET A 30 3.09 -7.94 11.97
N CYS A 31 3.61 -7.85 13.19
CA CYS A 31 4.65 -6.89 13.57
C CYS A 31 6.10 -7.42 13.47
N SER A 32 6.34 -8.48 12.69
CA SER A 32 7.70 -8.98 12.40
C SER A 32 8.18 -8.63 10.99
N CYS A 33 7.73 -7.52 10.42
CA CYS A 33 8.34 -6.93 9.22
C CYS A 33 9.70 -6.32 9.58
N SER A 34 10.73 -7.15 9.76
CA SER A 34 12.12 -6.73 9.62
C SER A 34 12.29 -6.26 8.17
N THR A 35 12.00 -4.98 7.93
CA THR A 35 11.98 -4.34 6.62
C THR A 35 13.38 -3.83 6.32
N SER A 36 14.33 -4.75 6.15
CA SER A 36 15.59 -4.38 5.52
C SER A 36 15.26 -3.75 4.17
N ALA A 37 15.89 -2.62 3.87
CA ALA A 37 15.71 -1.93 2.61
C ALA A 37 15.92 -2.91 1.44
N PRO A 38 15.06 -2.87 0.40
CA PRO A 38 15.16 -3.80 -0.72
C PRO A 38 16.53 -3.68 -1.40
N ILE A 39 16.95 -4.74 -2.07
CA ILE A 39 18.16 -4.71 -2.90
C ILE A 39 17.80 -4.08 -4.24
N VAL A 40 18.61 -3.12 -4.63
CA VAL A 40 18.57 -2.46 -5.94
C VAL A 40 19.87 -2.75 -6.66
N VAL A 41 19.81 -2.77 -7.98
CA VAL A 41 20.98 -3.01 -8.82
C VAL A 41 21.12 -1.83 -9.76
N HIS A 42 22.36 -1.39 -9.94
CA HIS A 42 22.74 -0.41 -10.94
C HIS A 42 23.67 -1.03 -11.97
N GLU A 43 23.49 -0.70 -13.25
CA GLU A 43 24.29 -1.23 -14.35
C GLU A 43 25.81 -1.08 -14.16
N GLN A 44 26.26 0.00 -13.52
CA GLN A 44 27.69 0.28 -13.30
C GLN A 44 28.20 -0.06 -11.90
N TYR A 45 27.35 -0.02 -10.87
CA TYR A 45 27.77 -0.13 -9.46
C TYR A 45 27.42 -1.49 -8.85
N GLY A 46 26.63 -2.31 -9.55
CA GLY A 46 26.19 -3.61 -9.05
C GLY A 46 25.10 -3.48 -7.99
N GLU A 47 25.04 -4.49 -7.12
CA GLU A 47 23.99 -4.62 -6.10
C GLU A 47 24.27 -3.75 -4.88
N MET A 48 23.24 -3.07 -4.40
CA MET A 48 23.28 -2.31 -3.17
C MET A 48 21.91 -2.28 -2.49
N ARG A 49 21.88 -1.84 -1.24
CA ARG A 49 20.62 -1.63 -0.53
C ARG A 49 19.99 -0.30 -0.96
N ALA A 50 18.66 -0.23 -0.99
CA ALA A 50 17.93 0.99 -1.33
C ALA A 50 18.10 2.14 -0.31
N ASP A 51 18.76 1.91 0.82
CA ASP A 51 19.18 2.96 1.76
C ASP A 51 20.55 3.57 1.42
N ASN A 52 21.28 3.03 0.43
CA ASN A 52 22.53 3.59 -0.07
C ASN A 52 22.34 5.03 -0.58
N GLU A 53 23.28 5.91 -0.25
CA GLU A 53 23.19 7.34 -0.58
C GLU A 53 23.09 7.62 -2.09
N LEU A 54 23.75 6.83 -2.93
CA LEU A 54 23.69 6.99 -4.39
C LEU A 54 22.27 6.78 -4.89
N PHE A 55 21.67 5.63 -4.56
CA PHE A 55 20.28 5.33 -4.92
C PHE A 55 19.33 6.37 -4.31
N ARG A 56 19.47 6.71 -3.03
CA ARG A 56 18.59 7.67 -2.35
C ARG A 56 18.61 9.05 -3.02
N LYS A 57 19.78 9.54 -3.42
CA LYS A 57 19.92 10.83 -4.09
C LYS A 57 19.21 10.82 -5.45
N GLU A 58 19.43 9.78 -6.24
CA GLU A 58 18.82 9.67 -7.57
C GLU A 58 17.31 9.44 -7.51
N ALA A 59 16.85 8.57 -6.60
CA ALA A 59 15.44 8.34 -6.33
C ALA A 59 14.74 9.64 -5.85
N SER A 60 15.39 10.43 -5.00
CA SER A 60 14.85 11.71 -4.56
C SER A 60 14.74 12.71 -5.72
N ASN A 61 15.77 12.78 -6.58
CA ASN A 61 15.74 13.64 -7.76
C ASN A 61 14.64 13.22 -8.75
N CYS A 62 14.49 11.92 -9.00
CA CYS A 62 13.42 11.39 -9.84
C CYS A 62 12.04 11.67 -9.26
N ALA A 63 11.88 11.54 -7.94
CA ALA A 63 10.62 11.88 -7.26
C ALA A 63 10.31 13.39 -7.37
N LEU A 64 11.31 14.27 -7.27
CA LEU A 64 11.12 15.71 -7.44
C LEU A 64 10.68 16.06 -8.87
N GLN A 65 11.28 15.44 -9.89
CA GLN A 65 10.88 15.61 -11.29
C GLN A 65 9.47 15.07 -11.54
N ALA A 66 9.16 13.87 -11.04
CA ALA A 66 7.83 13.29 -11.18
C ALA A 66 6.75 14.12 -10.46
N ARG A 67 7.09 14.85 -9.38
CA ARG A 67 6.14 15.71 -8.67
C ARG A 67 5.61 16.85 -9.53
N GLU A 68 6.36 17.33 -10.51
CA GLU A 68 5.90 18.38 -11.43
C GLU A 68 4.68 17.95 -12.25
N SER A 69 4.45 16.63 -12.38
CA SER A 69 3.28 16.05 -13.07
C SER A 69 2.02 15.94 -12.20
N VAL A 70 2.10 16.30 -10.91
CA VAL A 70 0.97 16.22 -9.96
C VAL A 70 0.56 17.62 -9.54
N THR A 71 -0.68 17.99 -9.87
CA THR A 71 -1.36 19.14 -9.28
C THR A 71 -1.89 18.75 -7.90
N GLY A 72 -1.74 19.60 -6.89
CA GLY A 72 -2.03 19.28 -5.48
C GLY A 72 -3.52 19.13 -5.13
N THR A 73 -4.33 18.53 -6.00
CA THR A 73 -5.76 18.30 -5.78
C THR A 73 -5.97 17.56 -4.45
N THR A 74 -6.62 18.23 -3.52
CA THR A 74 -6.94 17.67 -2.20
C THR A 74 -8.34 17.06 -2.27
N LEU A 75 -8.43 15.75 -2.04
CA LEU A 75 -9.70 15.04 -1.98
C LEU A 75 -10.30 15.13 -0.57
N ASP A 76 -11.61 15.38 -0.51
CA ASP A 76 -12.41 15.38 0.71
C ASP A 76 -13.72 14.60 0.53
N LYS A 77 -14.54 14.53 1.58
CA LYS A 77 -15.81 13.78 1.60
C LYS A 77 -16.87 14.29 0.60
N ASN A 78 -16.70 15.49 0.06
CA ASN A 78 -17.59 16.11 -0.92
C ASN A 78 -17.01 16.08 -2.35
N SER A 79 -15.81 15.50 -2.54
CA SER A 79 -15.18 15.38 -3.86
C SER A 79 -16.05 14.55 -4.80
N ARG A 80 -16.18 15.01 -6.03
CA ARG A 80 -16.95 14.31 -7.05
C ARG A 80 -16.13 13.17 -7.63
N LYS A 81 -16.80 12.27 -8.35
CA LYS A 81 -16.17 11.11 -8.96
C LYS A 81 -15.07 11.52 -9.96
N GLU A 82 -15.28 12.62 -10.66
CA GLU A 82 -14.32 13.17 -11.62
C GLU A 82 -13.03 13.60 -10.91
N ASP A 83 -13.14 14.26 -9.75
CA ASP A 83 -12.01 14.72 -8.95
C ASP A 83 -11.17 13.54 -8.43
N VAL A 84 -11.83 12.46 -7.99
CA VAL A 84 -11.17 11.21 -7.58
C VAL A 84 -10.46 10.53 -8.75
N THR A 85 -11.08 10.54 -9.93
CA THR A 85 -10.51 9.94 -11.14
C THR A 85 -9.26 10.70 -11.56
N ASP A 86 -9.33 12.02 -11.58
CA ASP A 86 -8.20 12.90 -11.89
C ASP A 86 -7.04 12.70 -10.91
N ALA A 87 -7.30 12.75 -9.60
CA ALA A 87 -6.28 12.48 -8.58
C ALA A 87 -5.63 11.09 -8.73
N THR A 88 -6.41 10.08 -9.12
CA THR A 88 -5.89 8.73 -9.40
C THR A 88 -4.95 8.73 -10.60
N VAL A 89 -5.34 9.40 -11.70
CA VAL A 89 -4.50 9.53 -12.90
C VAL A 89 -3.19 10.25 -12.56
N GLN A 90 -3.24 11.30 -11.75
CA GLN A 90 -2.05 12.03 -11.31
C GLN A 90 -1.13 11.15 -10.45
N LEU A 91 -1.68 10.37 -9.53
CA LEU A 91 -0.91 9.43 -8.70
C LEU A 91 -0.23 8.35 -9.55
N LEU A 92 -0.94 7.78 -10.51
CA LEU A 92 -0.38 6.80 -11.45
C LEU A 92 0.73 7.42 -12.31
N SER A 93 0.53 8.66 -12.76
CA SER A 93 1.52 9.40 -13.54
C SER A 93 2.79 9.65 -12.74
N PHE A 94 2.67 10.02 -11.46
CA PHE A 94 3.80 10.18 -10.55
C PHE A 94 4.64 8.92 -10.43
N PHE A 95 4.00 7.78 -10.13
CA PHE A 95 4.72 6.51 -9.97
C PHE A 95 5.35 6.05 -11.28
N SER A 96 4.64 6.17 -12.39
CA SER A 96 5.17 5.84 -13.72
C SER A 96 6.37 6.70 -14.08
N GLY A 97 6.30 8.01 -13.84
CA GLY A 97 7.40 8.94 -14.10
C GLY A 97 8.63 8.63 -13.25
N ASN A 98 8.45 8.39 -11.95
CA ASN A 98 9.54 8.03 -11.04
C ASN A 98 10.21 6.71 -11.44
N ALA A 99 9.43 5.67 -11.72
CA ALA A 99 9.94 4.36 -12.14
C ALA A 99 10.71 4.47 -13.47
N SER A 100 10.17 5.22 -14.44
CA SER A 100 10.84 5.46 -15.72
C SER A 100 12.16 6.22 -15.56
N CYS A 101 12.21 7.22 -14.67
CA CYS A 101 13.42 7.99 -14.38
C CYS A 101 14.51 7.15 -13.72
N LEU A 102 14.15 6.32 -12.74
CA LEU A 102 15.11 5.41 -12.10
C LEU A 102 15.66 4.40 -13.11
N LYS A 103 14.80 3.85 -13.97
CA LYS A 103 15.20 2.92 -15.03
C LYS A 103 16.13 3.58 -16.05
N SER A 104 15.87 4.82 -16.48
CA SER A 104 16.75 5.52 -17.42
C SER A 104 18.12 5.89 -16.83
N LYS A 105 18.20 5.94 -15.49
CA LYS A 105 19.45 6.06 -14.74
C LYS A 105 20.13 4.72 -14.47
N GLY A 106 19.61 3.60 -15.00
CA GLY A 106 20.22 2.28 -14.86
C GLY A 106 19.88 1.54 -13.56
N TRP A 107 18.87 1.99 -12.80
CA TRP A 107 18.43 1.33 -11.57
C TRP A 107 17.27 0.35 -11.81
N TYR A 108 17.32 -0.79 -11.13
CA TYR A 108 16.19 -1.72 -11.03
C TYR A 108 16.17 -2.43 -9.68
N ILE A 109 14.99 -2.89 -9.27
CA ILE A 109 14.82 -3.68 -8.05
C ILE A 109 15.23 -5.12 -8.35
N LYS A 110 15.97 -5.74 -7.43
CA LYS A 110 16.26 -7.18 -7.49
C LYS A 110 15.06 -7.93 -6.90
N GLU A 111 14.39 -8.73 -7.73
CA GLU A 111 13.31 -9.65 -7.32
C GLU A 111 13.81 -10.79 -6.43
#